data_AF-A0AAD8BVU6-F1
#
_entry.id   AF-A0AAD8BVU6-F1
#
_cell.length_a   1.000
_cell.length_b   1.000
_cell.length_c   1.000
_cell.angle_alpha   90.00
_cell.angle_beta   90.00
_cell.angle_gamma   90.00
#
_symmetry.space_group_name_H-M   'P 1'
#
loop_
_entity.id
_entity.type
_entity.pdbx_description
1 polymer ?
#
loop_
_entity_poly.entity_id
_entity_poly.type
_entity_poly.pdbx_seq_one_letter_code
_entity_poly.pdbx_strand_id
1 'polypeptide(L)'
;MNRRIGRGGMGEVEWARWNGRGGMGEVEWARWNGRGGMGEVEWARWNGRGGMGEVEWARWNGRGGMGEVEWARWNGRGGMGEVEWARWNGRGGMGEVEWARWNDRI
;
A
#
# COMPACT_ATOMS: atom_id res chain seq x y z
N MET A 1 -12.34 -15.51 1.90
CA MET A 1 -11.02 -15.03 2.40
C MET A 1 -9.89 -15.98 2.02
N ASN A 2 -8.99 -15.54 1.14
CA ASN A 2 -7.83 -16.30 0.68
C ASN A 2 -6.59 -15.98 1.56
N ARG A 3 -6.11 -16.96 2.33
CA ARG A 3 -4.95 -16.81 3.23
C ARG A 3 -3.75 -17.49 2.59
N ARG A 4 -2.75 -16.72 2.17
CA ARG A 4 -1.53 -17.26 1.54
C ARG A 4 -0.32 -16.99 2.43
N ILE A 5 0.42 -18.05 2.76
CA ILE A 5 1.64 -18.02 3.59
C ILE A 5 2.82 -18.31 2.65
N GLY A 6 3.75 -17.36 2.49
CA GLY A 6 4.90 -17.52 1.59
C GLY A 6 4.93 -16.52 0.43
N ARG A 7 5.04 -17.02 -0.81
CA ARG A 7 5.06 -16.22 -2.05
C ARG A 7 3.65 -16.05 -2.62
N GLY A 8 3.39 -14.82 -3.03
CA GLY A 8 2.42 -14.39 -4.03
C GLY A 8 1.93 -15.41 -5.06
N GLY A 9 0.66 -15.33 -5.45
CA GLY A 9 0.08 -16.04 -6.60
C GLY A 9 -0.88 -15.08 -7.31
N MET A 10 -1.32 -15.42 -8.52
CA MET A 10 -2.10 -14.53 -9.38
C MET A 10 -3.62 -14.68 -9.22
N GLY A 11 -4.37 -13.64 -9.58
CA GLY A 11 -5.82 -13.69 -9.82
C GLY A 11 -6.63 -12.61 -9.10
N GLU A 12 -7.86 -12.43 -9.58
CA GLU A 12 -8.91 -11.60 -8.95
C GLU A 12 -9.42 -12.25 -7.67
N VAL A 13 -9.42 -11.51 -6.57
CA VAL A 13 -9.97 -11.99 -5.30
C VAL A 13 -10.61 -10.86 -4.50
N GLU A 14 -11.76 -11.14 -3.90
CA GLU A 14 -12.44 -10.21 -2.99
C GLU A 14 -11.60 -9.92 -1.72
N TRP A 15 -11.01 -10.97 -1.10
CA TRP A 15 -10.25 -10.82 0.14
C TRP A 15 -8.96 -11.63 0.15
N ALA A 16 -7.81 -10.96 0.31
CA ALA A 16 -6.50 -11.58 0.39
C ALA A 16 -5.71 -11.19 1.65
N ARG A 17 -5.07 -12.18 2.28
CA ARG A 17 -4.07 -11.94 3.34
C ARG A 17 -2.76 -12.65 3.04
N TRP A 18 -1.69 -11.87 3.05
CA TRP A 18 -0.33 -12.28 2.79
C TRP A 18 0.56 -12.11 4.01
N ASN A 19 1.31 -13.16 4.35
CA ASN A 19 2.45 -13.07 5.28
C ASN A 19 3.72 -13.50 4.52
N GLY A 20 4.65 -12.57 4.32
CA GLY A 20 5.83 -12.78 3.48
C GLY A 20 5.88 -11.82 2.29
N ARG A 21 5.81 -12.35 1.05
CA ARG A 21 5.76 -11.55 -0.18
C ARG A 21 4.38 -11.64 -0.82
N GLY A 22 3.80 -10.49 -1.15
CA GLY A 22 2.50 -10.40 -1.83
C GLY A 22 2.47 -11.02 -3.23
N GLY A 23 1.24 -11.28 -3.70
CA GLY A 23 0.93 -11.78 -5.05
C GLY A 23 0.72 -10.69 -6.07
N MET A 24 0.22 -11.08 -7.24
CA MET A 24 -0.07 -10.17 -8.34
C MET A 24 -1.56 -10.27 -8.71
N GLY A 25 -2.24 -9.16 -9.01
CA GLY A 25 -3.63 -9.18 -9.49
C GLY A 25 -4.55 -8.14 -8.83
N GLU A 26 -5.81 -8.17 -9.25
CA GLU A 26 -6.87 -7.28 -8.79
C GLU A 26 -7.48 -7.78 -7.46
N VAL A 27 -7.56 -6.92 -6.45
CA VAL A 27 -8.05 -7.31 -5.13
C VAL A 27 -8.92 -6.22 -4.53
N GLU A 28 -10.14 -6.56 -4.11
CA GLU A 28 -10.98 -5.59 -3.40
C GLU A 28 -10.36 -5.25 -2.03
N TRP A 29 -10.01 -6.27 -1.24
CA TRP A 29 -9.43 -6.07 0.10
C TRP A 29 -8.16 -6.90 0.33
N ALA A 30 -7.03 -6.21 0.51
CA ALA A 30 -5.74 -6.84 0.70
C ALA A 30 -5.06 -6.42 2.01
N ARG A 31 -4.48 -7.42 2.71
CA ARG A 31 -3.57 -7.19 3.83
C ARG A 31 -2.25 -7.90 3.64
N TRP A 32 -1.16 -7.14 3.65
CA TRP A 32 0.20 -7.65 3.66
C TRP A 32 0.91 -7.42 4.99
N ASN A 33 1.54 -8.47 5.52
CA ASN A 33 2.57 -8.38 6.55
C ASN A 33 3.89 -8.86 5.92
N GLY A 34 4.82 -7.94 5.67
CA GLY A 34 6.06 -8.22 4.94
C GLY A 34 6.25 -7.28 3.76
N ARG A 35 6.44 -7.82 2.55
CA ARG A 35 6.52 -7.05 1.30
C ARG A 35 5.20 -7.14 0.54
N GLY A 36 4.70 -5.99 0.08
CA GLY A 36 3.51 -5.89 -0.77
C GLY A 36 3.63 -6.65 -2.09
N GLY A 37 2.48 -6.84 -2.73
CA GLY A 37 2.33 -7.45 -4.04
C GLY A 37 2.35 -6.44 -5.19
N MET A 38 1.89 -6.84 -6.37
CA MET A 38 1.72 -5.96 -7.53
C MET A 38 0.28 -5.99 -8.06
N GLY A 39 -0.33 -4.88 -8.43
CA GLY A 39 -1.66 -4.86 -9.06
C GLY A 39 -2.60 -3.80 -8.52
N GLU A 40 -3.86 -3.86 -8.97
CA GLU A 40 -4.93 -2.92 -8.63
C GLU A 40 -5.66 -3.37 -7.37
N VAL A 41 -5.85 -2.44 -6.41
CA VAL A 41 -6.44 -2.79 -5.12
C VAL A 41 -7.35 -1.68 -4.64
N GLU A 42 -8.62 -1.98 -4.35
CA GLU A 42 -9.53 -0.97 -3.80
C GLU A 42 -9.07 -0.57 -2.38
N TRP A 43 -8.88 -1.56 -1.50
CA TRP A 43 -8.48 -1.34 -0.11
C TRP A 43 -7.27 -2.16 0.32
N ALA A 44 -6.23 -1.46 0.73
CA ALA A 44 -4.92 -2.04 0.86
C ALA A 44 -4.26 -1.67 2.20
N ARG A 45 -3.91 -2.67 3.02
CA ARG A 45 -3.14 -2.47 4.25
C ARG A 45 -1.80 -3.18 4.22
N TRP A 46 -0.73 -2.41 4.34
CA TRP A 46 0.63 -2.93 4.44
C TRP A 46 1.23 -2.68 5.83
N ASN A 47 1.82 -3.73 6.40
CA ASN A 47 2.73 -3.66 7.54
C ASN A 47 4.09 -4.19 7.07
N GLY A 48 5.06 -3.30 6.86
CA GLY A 48 6.37 -3.63 6.30
C GLY A 48 6.74 -2.73 5.13
N ARG A 49 6.98 -3.31 3.95
CA ARG A 49 7.24 -2.57 2.70
C ARG A 49 6.01 -2.65 1.80
N GLY A 50 5.56 -1.51 1.26
CA GLY A 50 4.48 -1.43 0.28
C GLY A 50 4.78 -2.20 -1.01
N GLY A 51 3.74 -2.36 -1.82
CA GLY A 51 3.77 -3.06 -3.11
C GLY A 51 3.98 -2.12 -4.30
N MET A 52 3.59 -2.57 -5.49
CA MET A 52 3.56 -1.74 -6.70
C MET A 52 2.16 -1.76 -7.34
N GLY A 53 1.58 -0.64 -7.73
CA GLY A 53 0.30 -0.63 -8.47
C GLY A 53 -0.63 0.51 -8.09
N GLU A 54 -1.85 0.43 -8.60
CA GLU A 54 -2.91 1.43 -8.41
C GLU A 54 -3.78 1.05 -7.21
N VAL A 55 -4.01 1.99 -6.30
CA VAL A 55 -4.80 1.73 -5.10
C VAL A 55 -5.73 2.88 -4.78
N GLU A 56 -7.01 2.61 -4.59
CA GLU A 56 -7.97 3.63 -4.17
C GLU A 56 -7.66 4.07 -2.73
N TRP A 57 -7.55 3.11 -1.80
CA TRP A 57 -7.30 3.38 -0.38
C TRP A 57 -6.14 2.59 0.20
N ALA A 58 -5.04 3.29 0.48
CA ALA A 58 -3.82 2.71 1.04
C ALA A 58 -3.60 3.09 2.51
N ARG A 59 -3.28 2.10 3.35
CA ARG A 59 -2.67 2.32 4.67
C ARG A 59 -1.31 1.63 4.79
N TRP A 60 -0.27 2.45 4.93
CA TRP A 60 1.11 1.99 5.11
C TRP A 60 1.59 2.17 6.55
N ASN A 61 2.09 1.09 7.14
CA ASN A 61 2.86 1.09 8.39
C ASN A 61 4.24 0.51 8.07
N GLY A 62 5.26 1.38 7.99
CA GLY A 62 6.60 1.01 7.57
C GLY A 62 7.08 1.86 6.39
N ARG A 63 7.54 1.23 5.32
CA ARG A 63 7.98 1.91 4.09
C ARG A 63 6.92 1.79 3.02
N GLY A 64 6.67 2.88 2.31
CA GLY A 64 5.76 2.84 1.19
C GLY A 64 6.22 2.01 0.01
N GLY A 65 5.26 1.76 -0.86
CA GLY A 65 5.40 1.13 -2.16
C GLY A 65 5.58 2.16 -3.29
N MET A 66 5.29 1.71 -4.51
CA MET A 66 5.34 2.52 -5.73
C MET A 66 4.00 2.49 -6.47
N GLY A 67 3.52 3.60 -7.01
CA GLY A 67 2.33 3.63 -7.86
C GLY A 67 1.37 4.77 -7.56
N GLU A 68 0.17 4.69 -8.12
CA GLU A 68 -0.87 5.71 -8.04
C GLU A 68 -1.82 5.39 -6.89
N VAL A 69 -2.13 6.39 -6.07
CA VAL A 69 -3.02 6.21 -4.92
C VAL A 69 -3.99 7.37 -4.79
N GLU A 70 -5.29 7.10 -4.75
CA GLU A 70 -6.27 8.18 -4.52
C GLU A 70 -6.16 8.69 -3.07
N TRP A 71 -6.23 7.78 -2.09
CA TRP A 71 -6.15 8.12 -0.67
C TRP A 71 -5.12 7.29 0.07
N ALA A 72 -4.10 7.97 0.61
CA ALA A 72 -2.99 7.32 1.28
C ALA A 72 -2.81 7.79 2.72
N ARG A 73 -2.75 6.84 3.67
CA ARG A 73 -2.30 7.11 5.04
C ARG A 73 -0.99 6.39 5.35
N TRP A 74 -0.01 7.18 5.75
CA TRP A 74 1.34 6.72 6.00
C TRP A 74 1.72 6.88 7.47
N ASN A 75 2.27 5.82 8.04
CA ASN A 75 2.94 5.81 9.32
C ASN A 75 4.33 5.21 9.10
N GLY A 76 5.35 6.06 9.00
CA GLY A 76 6.73 5.64 8.70
C GLY A 76 7.35 6.45 7.58
N ARG A 77 7.86 5.79 6.54
CA ARG A 77 8.51 6.43 5.39
C ARG A 77 7.65 6.34 4.15
N GLY A 78 7.63 7.48 3.46
CA GLY A 78 7.57 7.70 2.04
C GLY A 78 8.04 6.58 1.11
N GLY A 79 7.43 6.60 -0.06
CA GLY A 79 7.48 5.68 -1.19
C GLY A 79 7.22 6.56 -2.43
N MET A 80 7.02 5.96 -3.59
CA MET A 80 7.19 6.68 -4.85
C MET A 80 5.94 6.66 -5.73
N GLY A 81 5.44 7.80 -6.19
CA GLY A 81 4.34 7.85 -7.16
C GLY A 81 3.39 9.02 -6.95
N GLU A 82 2.24 8.93 -7.60
CA GLU A 82 1.22 9.98 -7.61
C GLU A 82 0.18 9.70 -6.54
N VAL A 83 -0.17 10.73 -5.75
CA VAL A 83 -1.16 10.60 -4.69
C VAL A 83 -2.11 11.79 -4.71
N GLU A 84 -3.41 11.55 -4.84
CA GLU A 84 -4.38 12.65 -4.79
C GLU A 84 -4.45 13.23 -3.37
N TRP A 85 -4.64 12.36 -2.37
CA TRP A 85 -4.76 12.75 -0.96
C TRP A 85 -3.86 11.93 -0.05
N ALA A 86 -2.95 12.63 0.63
CA ALA A 86 -1.99 11.98 1.51
C ALA A 86 -2.07 12.51 2.95
N ARG A 87 -2.09 11.58 3.92
CA ARG A 87 -1.84 11.87 5.33
C ARG A 87 -0.58 11.18 5.82
N TRP A 88 0.35 11.97 6.33
CA TRP A 88 1.67 11.53 6.75
C TRP A 88 1.85 11.63 8.26
N ASN A 89 2.33 10.55 8.87
CA ASN A 89 2.91 10.55 10.21
C ASN A 89 4.32 9.93 10.07
N GLY A 90 5.32 10.79 9.84
CA GLY A 90 6.68 10.39 9.52
C GLY A 90 7.21 11.02 8.24
N ARG A 91 8.25 10.44 7.65
CA ARG A 91 8.95 11.02 6.51
C ARG A 91 8.12 10.90 5.24
N GLY A 92 8.08 11.98 4.46
CA GLY A 92 7.41 12.02 3.17
C GLY A 92 8.00 11.12 2.09
N GLY A 93 7.18 10.87 1.07
CA GLY A 93 7.54 10.16 -0.16
C GLY A 93 8.18 11.05 -1.22
N MET A 94 8.49 10.44 -2.35
CA MET A 94 8.91 11.11 -3.58
C MET A 94 7.79 10.96 -4.60
N GLY A 95 7.42 12.04 -5.28
CA GLY A 95 6.36 11.99 -6.30
C GLY A 95 5.40 13.16 -6.15
N GLU A 96 4.36 13.15 -6.99
CA GLU A 96 3.37 14.20 -7.05
C GLU A 96 2.29 13.93 -6.01
N VAL A 97 1.95 14.96 -5.23
CA VAL A 97 0.87 14.88 -4.25
C VAL A 97 -0.01 16.11 -4.42
N GLU A 98 -1.28 15.91 -4.73
CA GLU A 98 -2.21 17.04 -4.90
C GLU A 98 -2.53 17.69 -3.55
N TRP A 99 -2.87 16.87 -2.55
CA TRP A 99 -3.20 17.32 -1.21
C TRP A 99 -2.46 16.53 -0.13
N ALA A 100 -1.77 17.24 0.77
CA ALA A 100 -1.01 16.61 1.84
C ALA A 100 -1.32 17.20 3.23
N ARG A 101 -1.54 16.33 4.20
CA ARG A 101 -1.53 16.66 5.63
C ARG A 101 -0.38 15.97 6.34
N TRP A 102 0.45 16.77 7.00
CA TRP A 102 1.57 16.31 7.82
C TRP A 102 1.22 16.38 9.30
N ASN A 103 1.45 15.28 9.99
CA ASN A 103 1.44 15.20 11.44
C ASN A 103 2.86 14.89 11.90
N ASP A 104 3.73 15.89 11.82
CA ASP A 104 5.05 15.82 12.44
C ASP A 104 4.94 16.35 13.88
N ARG A 105 5.35 15.52 14.86
CA ARG A 105 6.04 16.07 16.03
C ARG A 105 7.48 16.25 15.57
N ILE A 106 7.88 17.49 15.29
CA ILE A 106 9.29 17.87 15.43
C ILE A 106 9.62 17.78 16.93
#